data_AF-A0AAP0GXD8-F1
#
_entry.id   AF-A0AAP0GXD8-F1
#
_cell.length_a   1.000
_cell.length_b   1.000
_cell.length_c   1.000
_cell.angle_alpha   90.00
_cell.angle_beta   90.00
_cell.angle_gamma   90.00
#
_symmetry.space_group_name_H-M   'P 1'
#
loop_
_entity.id
_entity.type
_entity.pdbx_description
1 polymer ?
#
loop_
_entity_poly.entity_id
_entity_poly.type
_entity_poly.pdbx_seq_one_letter_code
_entity_poly.pdbx_strand_id
1 'polypeptide(L)'
;MGWVKTDTYGTFLPFVLEACNDTSTDVRQAAVYGVGICAEYGGVAFRPFVGEALSRLDAVIRLPDALHPDNVMAYDNAVSALGKICQFHRDCINAAQIVPAWLNCLPLKGDLIEAKVVHDQLCSMVERSDGELLGLNHQYLPKIVAVFADVLSAGKDLASEETATRMINLLRQLQQTLPPSAMASTLSSLQPQQQLALQSILSS
;
A
#
# COMPACT_ATOMS: atom_id res chain seq x y z
N MET A 1 -6.30 29.75 -33.58
CA MET A 1 -5.01 29.62 -32.86
C MET A 1 -5.17 28.50 -31.86
N GLY A 2 -4.70 27.30 -32.19
CA GLY A 2 -4.81 26.14 -31.32
C GLY A 2 -3.77 26.25 -30.21
N TRP A 3 -4.19 26.19 -28.96
CA TRP A 3 -3.28 26.00 -27.84
C TRP A 3 -2.56 24.67 -28.06
N VAL A 4 -1.25 24.71 -28.28
CA VAL A 4 -0.42 23.51 -28.13
C VAL A 4 -0.59 23.11 -26.67
N LYS A 5 -1.34 22.04 -26.42
CA LYS A 5 -1.27 21.34 -25.13
C LYS A 5 0.17 20.86 -25.03
N THR A 6 1.03 21.60 -24.38
CA THR A 6 2.33 21.10 -23.95
C THR A 6 2.04 19.81 -23.19
N ASP A 7 2.61 18.70 -23.65
CA ASP A 7 2.56 17.43 -22.93
C ASP A 7 3.45 17.60 -21.70
N THR A 8 2.87 18.19 -20.65
CA THR A 8 3.57 18.52 -19.41
C THR A 8 4.20 17.25 -18.84
N TYR A 9 3.45 16.14 -18.84
CA TYR A 9 3.92 14.83 -18.38
C TYR A 9 5.13 14.34 -19.18
N GLY A 10 5.08 14.42 -20.51
CA GLY A 10 6.23 14.08 -21.36
C GLY A 10 7.51 14.90 -21.11
N THR A 11 7.37 16.08 -20.49
CA THR A 11 8.50 16.98 -20.24
C THR A 11 9.07 16.84 -18.83
N PHE A 12 8.23 16.81 -17.78
CA PHE A 12 8.73 16.81 -16.39
C PHE A 12 8.87 15.40 -15.80
N LEU A 13 8.00 14.46 -16.18
CA LEU A 13 7.90 13.16 -15.50
C LEU A 13 9.17 12.32 -15.64
N PRO A 14 9.91 12.33 -16.76
CA PRO A 14 11.21 11.65 -16.85
C PRO A 14 12.21 12.10 -15.76
N PHE A 15 12.27 13.41 -15.47
CA PHE A 15 13.16 13.94 -14.42
C PHE A 15 12.71 13.50 -13.03
N VAL A 16 11.39 13.46 -12.78
CA VAL A 16 10.84 12.97 -11.51
C VAL A 16 11.14 11.47 -11.33
N LEU A 17 11.00 10.68 -12.39
CA LEU A 17 11.30 9.25 -12.37
C LEU A 17 12.79 8.98 -12.12
N GLU A 18 13.69 9.77 -12.72
CA GLU A 18 15.12 9.70 -12.44
C GLU A 18 15.43 10.04 -10.97
N ALA A 19 14.84 11.12 -10.46
CA ALA A 19 15.02 11.58 -9.08
C ALA A 19 14.53 10.59 -8.00
N CYS A 20 13.67 9.63 -8.35
CA CYS A 20 13.23 8.57 -7.43
C CYS A 20 14.41 7.74 -6.88
N ASN A 21 15.53 7.69 -7.59
CA ASN A 21 16.71 6.94 -7.16
C ASN A 21 17.92 7.86 -6.89
N ASP A 22 17.68 9.14 -6.58
CA ASP A 22 18.72 10.08 -6.18
C ASP A 22 19.46 9.60 -4.92
N THR A 23 20.69 10.06 -4.72
CA THR A 23 21.46 9.79 -3.49
C THR A 23 20.86 10.45 -2.24
N SER A 24 20.20 11.60 -2.40
CA SER A 24 19.51 12.33 -1.33
C SER A 24 18.17 11.68 -0.99
N THR A 25 17.96 11.38 0.28
CA THR A 25 16.71 10.81 0.82
C THR A 25 15.51 11.74 0.58
N ASP A 26 15.69 13.04 0.79
CA ASP A 26 14.65 14.05 0.63
C ASP A 26 14.21 14.18 -0.83
N VAL A 27 15.17 14.12 -1.77
CA VAL A 27 14.89 14.12 -3.22
C VAL A 27 14.12 12.86 -3.60
N ARG A 28 14.55 11.68 -3.12
CA ARG A 28 13.81 10.43 -3.37
C ARG A 28 12.39 10.52 -2.85
N GLN A 29 12.19 10.97 -1.61
CA GLN A 29 10.86 11.11 -1.01
C GLN A 29 9.95 12.01 -1.86
N ALA A 30 10.43 13.21 -2.21
CA ALA A 30 9.65 14.15 -3.03
C ALA A 30 9.31 13.56 -4.41
N ALA A 31 10.26 12.86 -5.02
CA ALA A 31 10.08 12.23 -6.32
C ALA A 31 9.03 11.11 -6.29
N VAL A 32 9.15 10.16 -5.36
CA VAL A 32 8.19 9.04 -5.27
C VAL A 32 6.78 9.52 -4.86
N TYR A 33 6.69 10.55 -4.03
CA TYR A 33 5.42 11.23 -3.75
C TYR A 33 4.80 11.81 -5.05
N GLY A 34 5.61 12.54 -5.83
CA GLY A 34 5.19 13.10 -7.12
C GLY A 34 4.73 12.04 -8.11
N VAL A 35 5.41 10.88 -8.17
CA VAL A 35 4.97 9.71 -8.94
C VAL A 35 3.61 9.23 -8.47
N GLY A 36 3.38 9.14 -7.16
CA GLY A 36 2.08 8.77 -6.59
C GLY A 36 0.96 9.73 -7.00
N ILE A 37 1.19 11.04 -6.96
CA ILE A 37 0.23 12.05 -7.43
C ILE A 37 -0.04 11.90 -8.92
N CYS A 38 0.99 11.65 -9.74
CA CYS A 38 0.82 11.42 -11.17
C CYS A 38 0.02 10.14 -11.47
N ALA A 39 0.22 9.07 -10.69
CA ALA A 39 -0.55 7.84 -10.81
C ALA A 39 -2.03 8.03 -10.42
N GLU A 40 -2.33 8.89 -9.45
CA GLU A 40 -3.70 9.13 -9.01
C GLU A 40 -4.46 10.08 -9.94
N TYR A 41 -3.83 11.17 -10.36
CA TYR A 41 -4.50 12.28 -11.07
C TYR A 41 -4.09 12.43 -12.54
N GLY A 42 -3.01 11.79 -12.99
CA GLY A 42 -2.51 11.92 -14.35
C GLY A 42 -3.32 11.16 -15.40
N GLY A 43 -4.12 10.18 -14.98
CA GLY A 43 -5.02 9.44 -15.86
C GLY A 43 -4.29 8.84 -17.06
N VAL A 44 -4.86 8.97 -18.27
CA VAL A 44 -4.29 8.37 -19.49
C VAL A 44 -2.87 8.87 -19.79
N ALA A 45 -2.53 10.10 -19.40
CA ALA A 45 -1.21 10.68 -19.66
C ALA A 45 -0.09 10.00 -18.86
N PHE A 46 -0.39 9.39 -17.72
CA PHE A 46 0.60 8.66 -16.92
C PHE A 46 0.86 7.24 -17.43
N ARG A 47 -0.08 6.64 -18.19
CA ARG A 47 0.00 5.24 -18.65
C ARG A 47 1.33 4.85 -19.33
N PRO A 48 1.92 5.67 -20.22
CA PRO A 48 3.20 5.34 -20.86
C PRO A 48 4.36 5.18 -19.86
N PHE A 49 4.24 5.76 -18.67
CA PHE A 49 5.29 5.83 -17.65
C PHE A 49 5.13 4.78 -16.55
N VAL A 50 4.00 4.06 -16.50
CA VAL A 50 3.72 3.08 -15.43
C VAL A 50 4.83 2.04 -15.30
N GLY A 51 5.34 1.51 -16.41
CA GLY A 51 6.42 0.51 -16.39
C GLY A 51 7.71 1.04 -15.76
N GLU A 52 8.13 2.26 -16.11
CA GLU A 52 9.32 2.87 -15.50
C GLU A 52 9.04 3.24 -14.04
N ALA A 53 7.88 3.81 -13.72
CA ALA A 53 7.49 4.12 -12.35
C ALA A 53 7.59 2.89 -11.43
N LEU A 54 7.07 1.74 -11.86
CA LEU A 54 7.21 0.48 -11.11
C LEU A 54 8.67 0.13 -10.86
N SER A 55 9.52 0.21 -11.89
CA SER A 55 10.96 -0.08 -11.75
C SER A 55 11.65 0.86 -10.76
N ARG A 56 11.33 2.15 -10.81
CA ARG A 56 11.94 3.17 -9.93
C ARG A 56 11.49 3.01 -8.48
N LEU A 57 10.20 2.77 -8.26
CA LEU A 57 9.63 2.52 -6.93
C LEU A 57 10.18 1.23 -6.33
N ASP A 58 10.27 0.14 -7.10
CA ASP A 58 10.84 -1.13 -6.63
C ASP A 58 12.29 -0.98 -6.18
N ALA A 59 13.09 -0.17 -6.89
CA ALA A 59 14.46 0.13 -6.49
C ALA A 59 14.55 0.84 -5.13
N VAL A 60 13.64 1.77 -4.83
CA VAL A 60 13.57 2.43 -3.50
C VAL A 60 13.14 1.44 -2.42
N ILE A 61 12.10 0.64 -2.70
CA ILE A 61 11.54 -0.33 -1.77
C ILE A 61 12.57 -1.41 -1.39
N ARG A 62 13.44 -1.80 -2.33
CA ARG A 62 14.45 -2.85 -2.12
C ARG A 62 15.80 -2.34 -1.61
N LEU A 63 15.95 -1.05 -1.30
CA LEU A 63 17.20 -0.57 -0.71
C LEU A 63 17.51 -1.38 0.58
N PRO A 64 18.76 -1.83 0.78
CA PRO A 64 19.11 -2.65 1.95
C PRO A 64 18.77 -1.98 3.29
N ASP A 65 18.82 -0.66 3.33
CA ASP A 65 18.54 0.21 4.46
C ASP A 65 17.23 1.00 4.30
N ALA A 66 16.30 0.54 3.46
CA ALA A 66 15.04 1.25 3.17
C ALA A 66 14.22 1.59 4.43
N LEU A 67 14.27 0.72 5.44
CA LEU A 67 13.57 0.89 6.72
C LEU A 67 14.38 1.64 7.79
N HIS A 68 15.59 2.12 7.46
CA HIS A 68 16.35 2.99 8.36
C HIS A 68 15.60 4.31 8.57
N PRO A 69 15.66 4.95 9.76
CA PRO A 69 14.96 6.20 10.03
C PRO A 69 15.19 7.32 8.99
N ASP A 70 16.38 7.37 8.39
CA ASP A 70 16.71 8.35 7.35
C ASP A 70 16.04 8.06 5.99
N ASN A 71 15.65 6.80 5.73
CA ASN A 71 15.07 6.35 4.47
C ASN A 71 13.57 6.04 4.55
N VAL A 72 13.04 5.80 5.74
CA VAL A 72 11.70 5.25 5.95
C VAL A 72 10.61 6.13 5.33
N MET A 73 10.79 7.45 5.32
CA MET A 73 9.85 8.38 4.67
C MET A 73 9.78 8.14 3.17
N ALA A 74 10.93 7.99 2.49
CA ALA A 74 10.98 7.69 1.07
C ALA A 74 10.44 6.29 0.76
N TYR A 75 10.71 5.30 1.62
CA TYR A 75 10.15 3.95 1.50
C TYR A 75 8.62 3.97 1.59
N ASP A 76 8.05 4.60 2.64
CA ASP A 76 6.60 4.65 2.85
C ASP A 76 5.89 5.38 1.70
N ASN A 77 6.45 6.50 1.22
CA ASN A 77 5.91 7.22 0.06
C ASN A 77 6.00 6.39 -1.23
N ALA A 78 7.06 5.58 -1.41
CA ALA A 78 7.18 4.69 -2.56
C ALA A 78 6.14 3.56 -2.54
N VAL A 79 5.89 2.96 -1.37
CA VAL A 79 4.85 1.95 -1.19
C VAL A 79 3.46 2.55 -1.41
N SER A 80 3.21 3.78 -0.96
CA SER A 80 1.96 4.49 -1.25
C SER A 80 1.77 4.77 -2.74
N ALA A 81 2.81 5.26 -3.43
CA ALA A 81 2.76 5.46 -4.88
C ALA A 81 2.50 4.14 -5.63
N LEU A 82 3.11 3.03 -5.20
CA LEU A 82 2.83 1.71 -5.74
C LEU A 82 1.36 1.30 -5.54
N GLY A 83 0.80 1.56 -4.36
CA GLY A 83 -0.62 1.38 -4.08
C GLY A 83 -1.51 2.18 -5.03
N LYS A 84 -1.20 3.46 -5.27
CA LYS A 84 -1.94 4.30 -6.22
C LYS A 84 -1.88 3.73 -7.65
N ILE A 85 -0.73 3.21 -8.10
CA ILE A 85 -0.63 2.51 -9.39
C ILE A 85 -1.56 1.28 -9.42
N CYS A 86 -1.56 0.45 -8.36
CA CYS A 86 -2.46 -0.71 -8.24
C CYS A 86 -3.95 -0.35 -8.35
N GLN A 87 -4.33 0.86 -7.91
CA GLN A 87 -5.72 1.32 -7.92
C GLN A 87 -6.13 2.00 -9.22
N PHE A 88 -5.32 2.92 -9.74
CA PHE A 88 -5.70 3.79 -10.87
C PHE A 88 -5.19 3.29 -12.22
N HIS A 89 -4.18 2.41 -12.22
CA HIS A 89 -3.52 1.91 -13.42
C HIS A 89 -3.42 0.37 -13.44
N ARG A 90 -4.39 -0.30 -12.81
CA ARG A 90 -4.41 -1.77 -12.69
C ARG A 90 -4.37 -2.50 -14.04
N ASP A 91 -4.97 -1.93 -15.07
CA ASP A 91 -4.99 -2.44 -16.44
C ASP A 91 -3.61 -2.36 -17.14
N CYS A 92 -2.67 -1.60 -16.56
CA CYS A 92 -1.33 -1.38 -17.10
C CYS A 92 -0.25 -2.25 -16.42
N ILE A 93 -0.62 -3.10 -15.46
CA ILE A 93 0.33 -3.87 -14.64
C ILE A 93 -0.03 -5.35 -14.54
N ASN A 94 0.94 -6.18 -14.16
CA ASN A 94 0.66 -7.55 -13.74
C ASN A 94 0.12 -7.55 -12.29
N ALA A 95 -1.17 -7.28 -12.11
CA ALA A 95 -1.79 -7.15 -10.78
C ALA A 95 -1.56 -8.37 -9.89
N ALA A 96 -1.55 -9.58 -10.46
CA ALA A 96 -1.32 -10.83 -9.73
C ALA A 96 0.07 -10.94 -9.10
N GLN A 97 1.04 -10.16 -9.58
CA GLN A 97 2.38 -10.06 -8.98
C GLN A 97 2.52 -8.82 -8.10
N ILE A 98 2.02 -7.67 -8.57
CA ILE A 98 2.29 -6.38 -7.92
C ILE A 98 1.45 -6.17 -6.66
N VAL A 99 0.17 -6.57 -6.66
CA VAL A 99 -0.70 -6.39 -5.49
C VAL A 99 -0.21 -7.20 -4.27
N PRO A 100 0.18 -8.48 -4.40
CA PRO A 100 0.77 -9.21 -3.29
C PRO A 100 2.10 -8.64 -2.82
N ALA A 101 2.94 -8.14 -3.73
CA ALA A 101 4.20 -7.48 -3.38
C ALA A 101 3.97 -6.21 -2.57
N TRP A 102 3.00 -5.38 -2.98
CA TRP A 102 2.57 -4.21 -2.23
C TRP A 102 2.03 -4.56 -0.84
N LEU A 103 1.15 -5.57 -0.73
CA LEU A 103 0.62 -6.03 0.55
C LEU A 103 1.74 -6.48 1.52
N ASN A 104 2.80 -7.10 1.00
CA ASN A 104 3.94 -7.54 1.80
C ASN A 104 4.74 -6.38 2.43
N CYS A 105 4.64 -5.17 1.86
CA CYS A 105 5.30 -3.97 2.39
C CYS A 105 4.58 -3.36 3.60
N LEU A 106 3.34 -3.80 3.89
CA LEU A 106 2.49 -3.23 4.93
C LEU A 106 2.67 -3.91 6.30
N PRO A 107 2.33 -3.25 7.43
CA PRO A 107 1.86 -1.85 7.53
C PRO A 107 2.98 -0.83 7.36
N LEU A 108 2.62 0.38 6.93
CA LEU A 108 3.52 1.54 6.96
C LEU A 108 3.52 2.15 8.36
N LYS A 109 4.68 2.67 8.80
CA LYS A 109 4.87 3.16 10.18
C LYS A 109 5.71 4.44 10.29
N GLY A 110 6.44 4.83 9.25
CA GLY A 110 7.29 6.01 9.27
C GLY A 110 6.52 7.27 8.91
N ASP A 111 6.01 7.34 7.68
CA ASP A 111 5.18 8.46 7.22
C ASP A 111 3.71 8.21 7.61
N LEU A 112 3.28 8.85 8.70
CA LEU A 112 1.93 8.70 9.24
C LEU A 112 0.82 9.22 8.30
N ILE A 113 1.15 10.11 7.37
CA ILE A 113 0.19 10.62 6.39
C ILE A 113 -0.05 9.54 5.34
N GLU A 114 1.02 9.02 4.75
CA GLU A 114 0.93 7.95 3.75
C GLU A 114 0.44 6.63 4.34
N ALA A 115 0.76 6.34 5.60
CA ALA A 115 0.21 5.19 6.32
C ALA A 115 -1.32 5.22 6.34
N LYS A 116 -1.94 6.37 6.65
CA LYS A 116 -3.41 6.50 6.67
C LYS A 116 -4.01 6.27 5.28
N VAL A 117 -3.40 6.80 4.23
CA VAL A 117 -3.83 6.61 2.84
C VAL A 117 -3.80 5.13 2.47
N VAL A 118 -2.67 4.47 2.72
CA VAL A 118 -2.43 3.07 2.33
C VAL A 118 -3.29 2.09 3.12
N HIS A 119 -3.49 2.32 4.41
CA HIS A 119 -4.34 1.48 5.24
C HIS A 119 -5.82 1.64 4.89
N ASP A 120 -6.26 2.85 4.51
CA ASP A 120 -7.61 3.06 3.98
C ASP A 120 -7.83 2.37 2.62
N GLN A 121 -6.81 2.43 1.76
CA GLN A 121 -6.80 1.72 0.50
C GLN A 121 -6.92 0.20 0.71
N LEU A 122 -6.18 -0.36 1.68
CA LEU A 122 -6.26 -1.78 2.01
C LEU A 122 -7.68 -2.18 2.42
N CYS A 123 -8.35 -1.42 3.30
CA CYS A 123 -9.76 -1.65 3.64
C CYS A 123 -10.64 -1.68 2.39
N SER A 124 -10.46 -0.71 1.50
CA SER A 124 -11.24 -0.59 0.27
C SER A 124 -11.04 -1.79 -0.67
N MET A 125 -9.84 -2.36 -0.74
CA MET A 125 -9.56 -3.55 -1.53
C MET A 125 -10.18 -4.81 -0.90
N VAL A 126 -10.15 -4.94 0.43
CA VAL A 126 -10.80 -6.06 1.14
C VAL A 126 -12.31 -6.01 0.98
N GLU A 127 -12.93 -4.83 1.13
CA GLU A 127 -14.39 -4.64 0.96
C GLU A 127 -14.87 -5.02 -0.43
N ARG A 128 -14.07 -4.75 -1.47
CA ARG A 128 -14.37 -5.16 -2.85
C ARG A 128 -14.12 -6.65 -3.11
N SER A 129 -13.62 -7.41 -2.13
CA SER A 129 -13.19 -8.80 -2.29
C SER A 129 -12.19 -8.96 -3.44
N ASP A 130 -11.20 -8.07 -3.47
CA ASP A 130 -10.20 -8.00 -4.52
C ASP A 130 -9.40 -9.32 -4.65
N GLY A 131 -9.51 -9.97 -5.81
CA GLY A 131 -9.01 -11.33 -6.03
C GLY A 131 -7.50 -11.45 -5.92
N GLU A 132 -6.74 -10.51 -6.47
CA GLU A 132 -5.28 -10.49 -6.37
C GLU A 132 -4.81 -10.11 -4.97
N LEU A 133 -5.58 -9.32 -4.20
CA LEU A 133 -5.27 -9.02 -2.81
C LEU A 133 -5.48 -10.25 -1.90
N LEU A 134 -6.62 -10.91 -2.01
CA LEU A 134 -6.96 -12.06 -1.17
C LEU A 134 -6.15 -13.30 -1.58
N GLY A 135 -5.84 -13.41 -2.88
CA GLY A 135 -5.16 -14.54 -3.49
C GLY A 135 -6.07 -15.76 -3.64
N LEU A 136 -5.56 -16.78 -4.35
CA LEU A 136 -6.25 -18.06 -4.50
C LEU A 136 -6.54 -18.68 -3.13
N ASN A 137 -7.78 -19.10 -2.91
CA ASN A 137 -8.23 -19.68 -1.64
C ASN A 137 -7.92 -18.80 -0.41
N HIS A 138 -7.89 -17.47 -0.58
CA HIS A 138 -7.59 -16.50 0.47
C HIS A 138 -6.19 -16.67 1.10
N GLN A 139 -5.20 -17.15 0.34
CA GLN A 139 -3.85 -17.41 0.86
C GLN A 139 -3.16 -16.20 1.51
N TYR A 140 -3.53 -14.96 1.14
CA TYR A 140 -2.94 -13.74 1.70
C TYR A 140 -3.72 -13.16 2.88
N LEU A 141 -4.85 -13.77 3.23
CA LEU A 141 -5.69 -13.35 4.33
C LEU A 141 -4.95 -13.24 5.67
N PRO A 142 -4.02 -14.16 6.03
CA PRO A 142 -3.30 -14.00 7.28
C PRO A 142 -2.41 -12.76 7.33
N LYS A 143 -1.83 -12.35 6.21
CA LYS A 143 -1.07 -11.10 6.12
C LYS A 143 -1.99 -9.89 6.30
N ILE A 144 -3.17 -9.89 5.69
CA ILE A 144 -4.16 -8.80 5.84
C ILE A 144 -4.58 -8.66 7.30
N VAL A 145 -4.90 -9.78 7.97
CA VAL A 145 -5.28 -9.79 9.38
C VAL A 145 -4.12 -9.31 10.27
N ALA A 146 -2.88 -9.72 9.98
CA ALA A 146 -1.70 -9.25 10.69
C ALA A 146 -1.53 -7.72 10.57
N VAL A 147 -1.69 -7.18 9.35
CA VAL A 147 -1.63 -5.73 9.10
C VAL A 147 -2.71 -5.00 9.90
N PHE A 148 -3.96 -5.46 9.87
CA PHE A 148 -5.04 -4.85 10.65
C PHE A 148 -4.77 -4.90 12.16
N ALA A 149 -4.29 -6.03 12.69
CA ALA A 149 -3.96 -6.16 14.10
C ALA A 149 -2.83 -5.20 14.51
N ASP A 150 -1.78 -5.07 13.71
CA ASP A 150 -0.68 -4.13 13.96
C ASP A 150 -1.15 -2.67 13.94
N VAL A 151 -1.95 -2.29 12.94
CA VAL A 151 -2.45 -0.92 12.78
C VAL A 151 -3.37 -0.53 13.94
N LEU A 152 -4.30 -1.42 14.31
CA LEU A 152 -5.23 -1.17 15.42
C LEU A 152 -4.52 -1.14 16.78
N SER A 153 -3.42 -1.88 16.93
CA SER A 153 -2.60 -1.86 18.15
C SER A 153 -1.76 -0.59 18.28
N ALA A 154 -1.45 0.09 17.18
CA ALA A 154 -0.71 1.35 17.17
C ALA A 154 -1.57 2.58 17.53
N GLY A 155 -2.86 2.40 17.84
CA GLY A 155 -3.75 3.49 18.22
C GLY A 155 -4.18 4.35 17.02
N LYS A 156 -4.14 5.67 17.17
CA LYS A 156 -4.67 6.64 16.17
C LYS A 156 -3.61 7.15 15.17
N ASP A 157 -2.40 6.63 15.24
CA ASP A 157 -1.27 7.16 14.47
C ASP A 157 -1.31 6.66 13.01
N LEU A 158 -1.58 5.36 12.82
CA LEU A 158 -1.45 4.69 11.52
C LEU A 158 -2.75 4.66 10.70
N ALA A 159 -3.89 4.99 11.29
CA ALA A 159 -5.20 4.97 10.63
C ALA A 159 -6.09 6.12 11.14
N SER A 160 -7.01 6.57 10.28
CA SER A 160 -8.10 7.43 10.74
C SER A 160 -9.09 6.64 11.62
N GLU A 161 -9.95 7.33 12.39
CA GLU A 161 -10.98 6.65 13.18
C GLU A 161 -11.97 5.86 12.30
N GLU A 162 -12.29 6.39 11.13
CA GLU A 162 -13.13 5.72 10.13
C GLU A 162 -12.43 4.46 9.60
N THR A 163 -11.17 4.59 9.18
CA THR A 163 -10.37 3.46 8.67
C THR A 163 -10.22 2.37 9.74
N ALA A 164 -9.95 2.74 10.99
CA ALA A 164 -9.88 1.79 12.11
C ALA A 164 -11.22 1.07 12.33
N THR A 165 -12.33 1.81 12.26
CA THR A 165 -13.68 1.22 12.36
C THR A 165 -13.95 0.23 11.22
N ARG A 166 -13.56 0.57 9.98
CA ARG A 166 -13.64 -0.34 8.82
C ARG A 166 -12.82 -1.61 9.04
N MET A 167 -11.59 -1.50 9.52
CA MET A 167 -10.75 -2.66 9.86
C MET A 167 -11.42 -3.59 10.88
N ILE A 168 -11.97 -3.03 11.96
CA ILE A 168 -12.67 -3.83 13.00
C ILE A 168 -13.87 -4.56 12.40
N ASN A 169 -14.68 -3.88 11.59
CA ASN A 169 -15.86 -4.48 10.97
C ASN A 169 -15.47 -5.60 9.99
N LEU A 170 -14.41 -5.39 9.20
CA LEU A 170 -13.88 -6.41 8.31
C LEU A 170 -13.34 -7.63 9.08
N LEU A 171 -12.62 -7.44 10.18
CA LEU A 171 -12.15 -8.55 11.03
C LEU A 171 -13.32 -9.37 11.58
N ARG A 172 -14.38 -8.71 12.06
CA ARG A 172 -15.60 -9.38 12.56
C ARG A 172 -16.33 -10.13 11.44
N GLN A 173 -16.43 -9.54 10.25
CA GLN A 173 -17.02 -10.21 9.09
C GLN A 173 -16.22 -11.45 8.68
N LEU A 174 -14.89 -11.36 8.65
CA LEU A 174 -14.01 -12.50 8.36
C LEU A 174 -14.18 -13.61 9.40
N GLN A 175 -14.34 -13.28 10.68
CA GLN A 175 -14.63 -14.26 11.73
C GLN A 175 -15.93 -15.03 11.53
N GLN A 176 -16.96 -14.37 10.99
CA GLN A 176 -18.27 -14.99 10.76
C GLN A 176 -18.34 -15.78 9.46
N THR A 177 -17.56 -15.39 8.45
CA THR A 177 -17.65 -15.94 7.09
C THR A 177 -16.64 -17.05 6.80
N LEU A 178 -15.49 -17.05 7.48
CA LEU A 178 -14.46 -18.05 7.24
C LEU A 178 -14.77 -19.38 7.95
N PRO A 179 -14.42 -20.52 7.33
CA PRO A 179 -14.42 -21.80 8.01
C PRO A 179 -13.54 -21.76 9.27
N PRO A 180 -13.91 -22.47 10.36
CA PRO A 180 -13.11 -22.50 11.59
C PRO A 180 -11.65 -22.89 11.39
N SER A 181 -11.37 -23.77 10.42
CA SER A 181 -10.01 -24.20 10.05
C SER A 181 -9.19 -23.06 9.42
N ALA A 182 -9.79 -22.23 8.57
CA ALA A 182 -9.12 -21.09 7.94
C ALA A 182 -8.82 -19.99 8.97
N MET A 183 -9.76 -19.75 9.89
CA MET A 183 -9.54 -18.82 11.01
C MET A 183 -8.44 -19.30 11.94
N ALA A 184 -8.44 -20.58 12.32
CA ALA A 184 -7.38 -21.17 13.14
C ALA A 184 -6.01 -21.10 12.45
N SER A 185 -5.94 -21.39 11.15
CA SER A 185 -4.70 -21.26 10.37
C SER A 185 -4.21 -19.81 10.35
N THR A 186 -5.11 -18.85 10.14
CA THR A 186 -4.78 -17.43 10.16
C THR A 186 -4.20 -17.02 11.51
N LEU A 187 -4.92 -17.30 12.61
CA LEU A 187 -4.47 -17.02 13.98
C LEU A 187 -3.11 -17.63 14.29
N SER A 188 -2.88 -18.88 13.90
CA SER A 188 -1.62 -19.58 14.17
C SER A 188 -0.41 -18.97 13.45
N SER A 189 -0.63 -18.24 12.36
CA SER A 189 0.43 -17.56 11.59
C SER A 189 0.76 -16.15 12.13
N LEU A 190 -0.08 -15.61 13.01
CA LEU A 190 0.13 -14.29 13.61
C LEU A 190 1.14 -14.37 14.76
N GLN A 191 1.84 -13.26 14.99
CA GLN A 191 2.70 -13.11 16.17
C GLN A 191 1.86 -13.08 17.46
N PRO A 192 2.41 -13.46 18.63
CA PRO A 192 1.65 -13.48 19.89
C PRO A 192 0.98 -12.14 20.23
N GLN A 193 1.66 -11.02 19.97
CA GLN A 193 1.10 -9.69 20.19
C GLN A 193 -0.11 -9.40 19.28
N GLN A 194 -0.03 -9.80 18.01
CA GLN A 194 -1.14 -9.67 17.05
C GLN A 194 -2.34 -10.54 17.43
N GLN A 195 -2.10 -11.76 17.93
CA GLN A 195 -3.17 -12.63 18.41
C GLN A 195 -3.92 -12.01 19.60
N LEU A 196 -3.19 -11.46 20.58
CA LEU A 196 -3.77 -10.79 21.74
C LEU A 196 -4.56 -9.55 21.32
N ALA A 197 -4.01 -8.73 20.43
CA ALA A 197 -4.70 -7.57 19.89
C ALA A 197 -6.01 -7.96 19.20
N LEU A 198 -5.95 -8.97 18.32
CA LEU A 198 -7.12 -9.46 17.60
C LEU A 198 -8.18 -10.02 18.55
N GLN A 199 -7.80 -10.77 19.58
CA GLN A 199 -8.72 -11.25 20.61
C GLN A 199 -9.41 -10.08 21.34
N SER A 200 -8.63 -9.08 21.76
CA SER A 200 -9.16 -7.88 22.43
C SER A 200 -10.18 -7.15 21.55
N ILE A 201 -9.84 -6.92 20.27
CA ILE A 201 -10.68 -6.23 19.29
C ILE A 201 -11.98 -6.99 19.02
N LEU A 202 -11.91 -8.31 18.86
CA LEU A 202 -13.08 -9.14 18.55
C LEU A 202 -13.97 -9.40 19.77
N SER A 203 -13.43 -9.28 20.99
CA SER A 203 -14.20 -9.41 22.24
C SER A 203 -14.88 -8.12 22.70
N SER A 204 -14.51 -6.98 22.12
CA SER A 204 -15.12 -5.67 22.35
C SER A 204 -16.34 -5.45 21.47
#